data_AF-A0A0F9EJT2-F1
#
_entry.id   AF-A0A0F9EJT2-F1
#
_cell.length_a   1.000
_cell.length_b   1.000
_cell.length_c   1.000
_cell.angle_alpha   90.00
_cell.angle_beta   90.00
_cell.angle_gamma   90.00
#
_symmetry.space_group_name_H-M   'P 1'
#
loop_
_entity.id
_entity.type
_entity.pdbx_description
1 polymer ?
#
loop_
_entity_poly.entity_id
_entity_poly.type
_entity_poly.pdbx_seq_one_letter_code
_entity_poly.pdbx_strand_id
1 'polypeptide(L)'
;MTDGWKKREITEGVGIGAEDGQRKKVGGLLAEIRVDVGKNHSNVYELIQKDGDSLQVWGSTTIDGKLNRSDIGKFVKLEYLGMVQGKSGRKYKDIDVAVWEGALNDAMKAWPRMGEFHDAEQGNGGEPTEDFADFPEALDEAEDDSLPF
;
A
#
# COMPACT_ATOMS: atom_id res chain seq x y z
N MET A 1 0.10 38.75 -5.64
CA MET A 1 1.01 37.65 -6.01
C MET A 1 0.36 36.37 -5.46
N THR A 2 -0.66 35.78 -6.13
CA THR A 2 -0.57 34.56 -6.99
C THR A 2 0.32 33.49 -6.34
N ASP A 3 -0.13 32.32 -5.88
CA ASP A 3 -1.29 31.44 -6.14
C ASP A 3 -1.65 30.72 -4.82
N GLY A 4 -2.89 30.49 -4.40
CA GLY A 4 -3.94 29.83 -5.18
C GLY A 4 -4.06 28.32 -4.92
N TRP A 5 -3.20 27.71 -4.08
CA TRP A 5 -3.23 26.26 -3.84
C TRP A 5 -4.36 25.86 -2.88
N LYS A 6 -5.50 25.46 -3.45
CA LYS A 6 -6.54 24.73 -2.70
C LYS A 6 -6.07 23.31 -2.43
N LYS A 7 -5.68 23.04 -1.18
CA LYS A 7 -5.57 21.69 -0.62
C LYS A 7 -6.91 20.98 -0.85
N ARG A 8 -6.94 20.01 -1.75
CA ARG A 8 -8.09 19.11 -1.88
C ARG A 8 -7.76 17.87 -1.06
N GLU A 9 -8.50 17.66 0.02
CA GLU A 9 -8.65 16.31 0.56
C GLU A 9 -9.27 15.45 -0.55
N ILE A 10 -8.47 14.61 -1.21
CA ILE A 10 -9.01 13.56 -2.06
C ILE A 10 -9.33 12.38 -1.13
N THR A 11 -10.46 12.49 -0.45
CA THR A 11 -11.07 11.42 0.36
C THR A 11 -12.06 10.59 -0.47
N GLU A 12 -11.98 10.65 -1.80
CA GLU A 12 -12.81 9.86 -2.70
C GLU A 12 -11.94 8.87 -3.45
N GLY A 13 -12.07 7.59 -3.09
CA GLY A 13 -11.44 6.52 -3.83
C GLY A 13 -11.91 6.52 -5.28
N VAL A 14 -10.97 6.53 -6.21
CA VAL A 14 -11.23 6.60 -7.65
C VAL A 14 -11.39 5.19 -8.20
N GLY A 15 -12.53 4.94 -8.85
CA GLY A 15 -12.75 3.72 -9.61
C GLY A 15 -12.02 3.78 -10.96
N ILE A 16 -11.54 2.61 -11.42
CA ILE A 16 -10.98 2.44 -12.77
C ILE A 16 -12.05 1.85 -13.69
N GLY A 17 -12.27 2.50 -14.84
CA GLY A 17 -13.24 2.06 -15.85
C GLY A 17 -13.72 3.16 -16.79
N ALA A 18 -14.79 2.86 -17.53
CA ALA A 18 -15.36 3.74 -18.56
C ALA A 18 -16.60 4.52 -18.11
N GLU A 19 -17.00 4.40 -16.84
CA GLU A 19 -18.15 5.11 -16.29
C GLU A 19 -17.78 6.56 -15.94
N ASP A 20 -18.78 7.45 -15.87
CA ASP A 20 -18.57 8.85 -15.52
C ASP A 20 -17.95 8.96 -14.11
N GLY A 21 -16.85 9.69 -13.98
CA GLY A 21 -16.04 9.77 -12.76
C GLY A 21 -14.97 8.68 -12.60
N GLN A 22 -14.86 7.71 -13.51
CA GLN A 22 -13.80 6.70 -13.48
C GLN A 22 -12.61 7.09 -14.36
N ARG A 23 -11.40 6.77 -13.89
CA ARG A 23 -10.18 6.98 -14.68
C ARG A 23 -9.93 5.77 -15.59
N LYS A 24 -9.58 6.06 -16.84
CA LYS A 24 -9.11 5.03 -17.78
C LYS A 24 -7.67 4.60 -17.51
N LYS A 25 -6.87 5.48 -16.91
CA LYS A 25 -5.44 5.23 -16.66
C LYS A 25 -4.99 5.96 -15.41
N VAL A 26 -4.24 5.25 -14.57
CA VAL A 26 -3.62 5.79 -13.37
C VAL A 26 -2.28 5.12 -13.17
N GLY A 27 -1.32 5.83 -12.59
CA GLY A 27 -0.08 5.22 -12.13
C GLY A 27 0.42 5.97 -10.90
N GLY A 28 1.23 5.31 -10.10
CA GLY A 28 1.73 5.85 -8.84
C GLY A 28 2.58 4.85 -8.09
N LEU A 29 3.09 5.28 -6.95
CA LEU A 29 3.92 4.45 -6.07
C LEU A 29 2.96 3.76 -5.13
N LEU A 30 2.97 2.43 -5.13
CA LEU A 30 2.09 1.67 -4.27
C LEU A 30 2.58 1.82 -2.82
N ALA A 31 1.92 2.66 -2.04
CA ALA A 31 2.31 2.94 -0.66
C ALA A 31 1.67 1.97 0.33
N GLU A 32 0.40 1.61 0.11
CA GLU A 32 -0.35 0.76 1.03
C GLU A 32 -1.40 -0.08 0.29
N ILE A 33 -1.68 -1.28 0.81
CA ILE A 33 -2.81 -2.11 0.39
C ILE A 33 -3.65 -2.40 1.62
N ARG A 34 -4.84 -1.81 1.69
CA ARG A 34 -5.83 -2.10 2.72
C ARG A 34 -6.76 -3.17 2.19
N VAL A 35 -6.82 -4.30 2.88
CA VAL A 35 -7.71 -5.40 2.53
C VAL A 35 -9.01 -5.29 3.33
N ASP A 36 -10.10 -5.81 2.78
CA ASP A 36 -11.38 -5.93 3.50
C ASP A 36 -11.98 -4.59 3.94
N VAL A 37 -11.95 -3.58 3.07
CA VAL A 37 -12.42 -2.23 3.41
C VAL A 37 -13.87 -2.02 2.99
N GLY A 38 -14.65 -1.44 3.90
CA GLY A 38 -16.03 -1.02 3.66
C GLY A 38 -17.04 -2.18 3.64
N LYS A 39 -18.31 -1.85 3.35
CA LYS A 39 -19.42 -2.82 3.39
C LYS A 39 -19.32 -3.95 2.36
N ASN A 40 -18.52 -3.75 1.31
CA ASN A 40 -18.33 -4.70 0.22
C ASN A 40 -17.03 -5.51 0.35
N HIS A 41 -16.32 -5.42 1.49
CA HIS A 41 -15.10 -6.18 1.74
C HIS A 41 -14.09 -6.07 0.59
N SER A 42 -13.94 -4.86 0.02
CA SER A 42 -13.11 -4.64 -1.16
C SER A 42 -11.72 -4.18 -0.75
N ASN A 43 -10.71 -4.58 -1.51
CA ASN A 43 -9.36 -4.07 -1.30
C ASN A 43 -9.26 -2.62 -1.77
N VAL A 44 -8.41 -1.83 -1.12
CA VAL A 44 -8.13 -0.43 -1.48
C VAL A 44 -6.63 -0.27 -1.59
N TYR A 45 -6.18 0.24 -2.72
CA TYR A 45 -4.78 0.44 -3.05
C TYR A 45 -4.46 1.93 -2.98
N GLU A 46 -3.50 2.31 -2.16
CA GLU A 46 -3.05 3.71 -2.04
C GLU A 46 -1.84 3.95 -2.95
N LEU A 47 -2.03 4.82 -3.94
CA LEU A 47 -1.03 5.20 -4.93
C LEU A 47 -0.58 6.65 -4.72
N ILE A 48 0.70 6.86 -4.45
CA ILE A 48 1.27 8.20 -4.36
C ILE A 48 1.58 8.70 -5.77
N GLN A 49 1.03 9.87 -6.11
CA GLN A 49 1.26 10.55 -7.38
C GLN A 49 2.57 11.35 -7.33
N LYS A 50 3.09 11.70 -8.51
CA LYS A 50 4.28 12.57 -8.65
C LYS A 50 4.15 13.91 -7.92
N ASP A 51 2.92 14.40 -7.77
CA ASP A 51 2.61 15.70 -7.16
C ASP A 51 2.54 15.62 -5.61
N GLY A 52 2.69 14.41 -5.04
CA GLY A 52 2.62 14.15 -3.60
C GLY A 52 1.23 13.74 -3.11
N ASP A 53 0.23 13.78 -3.98
CA ASP A 53 -1.14 13.39 -3.65
C ASP A 53 -1.27 11.87 -3.49
N SER A 54 -1.94 11.46 -2.41
CA SER A 54 -2.44 10.10 -2.22
C SER A 54 -3.68 9.87 -3.06
N LEU A 55 -3.67 8.83 -3.89
CA LEU A 55 -4.81 8.39 -4.67
C LEU A 55 -5.23 7.00 -4.24
N GLN A 56 -6.42 6.88 -3.68
CA GLN A 56 -6.98 5.57 -3.32
C GLN A 56 -7.71 4.98 -4.52
N VAL A 57 -7.39 3.74 -4.87
CA VAL A 57 -8.02 2.99 -5.95
C VAL A 57 -8.76 1.81 -5.35
N TRP A 58 -10.06 1.73 -5.63
CA TRP A 58 -10.85 0.57 -5.22
C TRP A 58 -10.47 -0.65 -6.07
N GLY A 59 -10.13 -1.73 -5.39
CA GLY A 59 -9.79 -3.01 -5.94
C GLY A 59 -10.93 -3.62 -6.75
N SER A 60 -10.53 -4.49 -7.65
CA SER A 60 -11.45 -5.36 -8.39
C SER A 60 -10.75 -6.71 -8.53
N THR A 61 -11.50 -7.76 -8.83
CA THR A 61 -10.95 -9.12 -8.96
C THR A 61 -9.74 -9.20 -9.90
N THR A 62 -9.70 -8.37 -10.95
CA THR A 62 -8.57 -8.29 -11.89
C THR A 62 -7.32 -7.67 -11.26
N ILE A 63 -7.49 -6.68 -10.39
CA ILE A 63 -6.39 -6.00 -9.69
C ILE A 63 -5.90 -6.89 -8.53
N ASP A 64 -6.83 -7.45 -7.76
CA ASP A 64 -6.54 -8.31 -6.62
C ASP A 64 -5.72 -9.54 -7.01
N GLY A 65 -5.93 -10.08 -8.21
CA GLY A 65 -5.15 -11.19 -8.74
C GLY A 65 -3.76 -10.82 -9.26
N LYS A 66 -3.46 -9.54 -9.44
CA LYS A 66 -2.21 -9.05 -10.05
C LYS A 66 -1.31 -8.26 -9.09
N LEU A 67 -1.88 -7.58 -8.10
CA LEU A 67 -1.14 -6.82 -7.09
C LEU A 67 -1.09 -7.57 -5.75
N ASN A 68 0.11 -7.71 -5.21
CA ASN A 68 0.34 -8.33 -3.91
C ASN A 68 0.99 -7.35 -2.93
N ARG A 69 0.96 -7.66 -1.63
CA ARG A 69 1.65 -6.87 -0.60
C ARG A 69 3.16 -6.76 -0.83
N SER A 70 3.75 -7.74 -1.52
CA SER A 70 5.16 -7.71 -1.93
C SER A 70 5.49 -6.64 -2.98
N ASP A 71 4.47 -6.01 -3.58
CA ASP A 71 4.62 -4.93 -4.55
C ASP A 71 4.51 -3.54 -3.92
N ILE A 72 4.31 -3.45 -2.59
CA ILE A 72 4.37 -2.19 -1.85
C ILE A 72 5.80 -1.61 -1.97
N GLY A 73 5.89 -0.32 -2.22
CA GLY A 73 7.15 0.37 -2.55
C GLY A 73 7.53 0.32 -4.04
N LYS A 74 6.79 -0.42 -4.87
CA LYS A 74 7.00 -0.43 -6.34
C LYS A 74 6.08 0.55 -7.06
N PHE A 75 6.52 0.97 -8.24
CA PHE A 75 5.69 1.78 -9.13
C PHE A 75 4.71 0.88 -9.87
N VAL A 76 3.44 1.25 -9.83
CA VAL A 76 2.38 0.51 -10.50
C VAL A 76 1.61 1.41 -11.46
N LYS A 77 1.14 0.81 -12.54
CA LYS A 77 0.35 1.47 -13.57
C LYS A 77 -0.86 0.61 -13.89
N LEU A 78 -2.04 1.20 -13.79
CA LEU A 78 -3.32 0.58 -14.04
C LEU A 78 -3.95 1.22 -15.27
N GLU A 79 -4.33 0.43 -16.25
CA GLU A 79 -4.96 0.90 -17.49
C GLU A 79 -6.21 0.07 -17.80
N TYR A 80 -7.34 0.73 -17.92
CA TYR A 80 -8.60 0.10 -18.30
C TYR A 80 -8.65 -0.10 -19.81
N LEU A 81 -8.69 -1.36 -20.24
CA LEU A 81 -8.74 -1.74 -21.64
C LEU A 81 -10.17 -1.86 -22.17
N GLY A 82 -11.14 -2.16 -21.30
CA GLY A 82 -12.54 -2.30 -21.69
C GLY A 82 -13.32 -3.29 -20.84
N MET A 83 -14.51 -3.62 -21.30
CA MET A 83 -15.30 -4.73 -20.75
C MET A 83 -15.01 -5.99 -21.54
N VAL A 84 -14.63 -7.06 -20.87
CA VAL A 84 -14.41 -8.38 -21.48
C VAL A 84 -15.43 -9.38 -20.94
N GLN A 85 -15.90 -10.28 -21.79
CA GLN A 85 -16.81 -11.35 -21.40
C GLN A 85 -16.01 -12.57 -20.94
N GLY A 86 -16.19 -12.97 -19.69
CA GLY A 86 -15.56 -14.16 -19.14
C GLY A 86 -16.18 -15.46 -19.62
N LYS A 87 -15.49 -16.56 -19.37
CA LYS A 87 -15.94 -17.93 -19.72
C LYS A 87 -17.32 -18.28 -19.15
N SER A 88 -17.69 -17.69 -18.02
CA SER A 88 -19.02 -17.85 -17.37
C SER A 88 -20.12 -16.96 -17.97
N GLY A 89 -19.85 -16.18 -19.02
CA GLY A 89 -20.80 -15.26 -19.63
C GLY A 89 -20.98 -13.92 -18.90
N ARG A 90 -20.37 -13.75 -17.72
CA ARG A 90 -20.35 -12.48 -16.99
C ARG A 90 -19.31 -11.53 -17.58
N LYS A 91 -19.67 -10.26 -17.74
CA LYS A 91 -18.75 -9.20 -18.16
C LYS A 91 -17.96 -8.71 -16.95
N TYR A 92 -16.66 -8.51 -17.13
CA TYR A 92 -15.79 -7.93 -16.12
C TYR A 92 -14.91 -6.82 -16.72
N LYS A 93 -14.40 -5.95 -15.85
CA LYS A 93 -13.50 -4.87 -16.24
C LYS A 93 -12.12 -5.45 -16.54
N ASP A 94 -11.68 -5.30 -17.77
CA ASP A 94 -10.34 -5.69 -18.17
C ASP A 94 -9.38 -4.54 -17.86
N ILE A 95 -8.47 -4.81 -16.94
CA ILE A 95 -7.53 -3.84 -16.38
C ILE A 95 -6.14 -4.44 -16.54
N ASP A 96 -5.32 -3.74 -17.30
CA ASP A 96 -3.90 -4.00 -17.38
C ASP A 96 -3.21 -3.41 -16.15
N VAL A 97 -2.36 -4.22 -15.53
CA VAL A 97 -1.63 -3.86 -14.32
C VAL A 97 -0.17 -4.13 -14.62
N ALA A 98 0.62 -3.08 -14.68
CA ALA A 98 2.06 -3.16 -14.87
C ALA A 98 2.76 -2.73 -13.59
N VAL A 99 3.59 -3.61 -13.04
CA VAL A 99 4.45 -3.34 -11.88
C VAL A 99 5.87 -3.12 -12.40
N TRP A 100 6.51 -2.06 -11.93
CA TRP A 100 7.90 -1.77 -12.26
C TRP A 100 8.83 -2.54 -11.32
N GLU A 101 9.62 -3.45 -11.87
CA GLU A 101 10.61 -4.25 -11.12
C GLU A 101 12.06 -3.87 -11.45
N GLY A 102 12.26 -2.84 -12.27
CA GLY A 102 13.58 -2.37 -12.69
C GLY A 102 14.24 -1.44 -11.68
N ALA A 103 15.49 -1.06 -11.97
CA ALA A 103 16.19 -0.02 -11.21
C ALA A 103 15.43 1.31 -11.26
N LEU A 104 15.37 1.99 -10.12
CA LEU A 104 14.79 3.33 -10.01
C LEU A 104 15.64 4.33 -10.80
N ASN A 105 15.01 5.07 -11.71
CA ASN A 105 15.63 6.20 -12.38
C ASN A 105 15.60 7.45 -11.48
N ASP A 106 16.42 8.46 -11.77
CA ASP A 106 16.54 9.67 -10.93
C ASP A 106 15.20 10.40 -10.73
N ALA A 107 14.31 10.35 -11.72
CA ALA A 107 12.96 10.90 -11.61
C ALA A 107 12.08 10.14 -10.60
N MET A 108 12.22 8.81 -10.51
CA MET A 108 11.54 7.98 -9.51
C MET A 108 12.13 8.16 -8.12
N LYS A 109 13.45 8.36 -8.00
CA LYS A 109 14.10 8.64 -6.70
C LYS A 109 13.64 9.98 -6.11
N ALA A 110 13.31 10.94 -6.97
CA ALA A 110 12.78 12.24 -6.57
C ALA A 110 11.29 12.21 -6.18
N TRP A 111 10.62 11.05 -6.21
CA TRP A 111 9.21 10.99 -5.86
C TRP A 111 8.96 11.18 -4.35
N PRO A 112 7.87 11.90 -4.01
CA PRO A 112 7.47 12.07 -2.63
C PRO A 112 7.17 10.71 -1.98
N ARG A 113 7.59 10.54 -0.72
CA ARG A 113 7.51 9.29 0.07
C ARG A 113 8.37 8.12 -0.43
N MET A 114 9.16 8.29 -1.49
CA MET A 114 10.02 7.21 -2.00
C MET A 114 11.10 6.81 -0.98
N GLY A 115 11.66 7.77 -0.26
CA GLY A 115 12.62 7.50 0.82
C GLY A 115 12.04 6.62 1.94
N GLU A 116 10.75 6.72 2.27
CA GLU A 116 10.14 5.89 3.33
C GLU A 116 10.18 4.38 3.03
N PHE A 117 10.22 4.00 1.75
CA PHE A 117 10.24 2.59 1.33
C PHE A 117 11.64 2.06 0.99
N HIS A 118 12.61 2.94 0.69
CA HIS A 118 13.96 2.55 0.27
C HIS A 118 15.08 2.96 1.25
N ASP A 119 14.87 3.95 2.12
CA ASP A 119 15.83 4.27 3.20
C ASP A 119 15.76 3.27 4.36
N ALA A 120 14.74 2.41 4.42
CA ALA A 120 14.65 1.34 5.43
C ALA A 120 15.80 0.32 5.32
N GLU A 121 16.47 0.21 4.16
CA GLU A 121 17.62 -0.68 3.98
C GLU A 121 18.99 0.02 4.04
N GLN A 122 19.06 1.36 4.07
CA GLN A 122 20.32 2.10 4.10
C GLN A 122 20.34 3.22 5.14
N GLY A 123 20.29 2.80 6.41
CA GLY A 123 21.00 3.51 7.48
C GLY A 123 20.39 4.83 7.94
N ASN A 124 19.37 4.75 8.78
CA ASN A 124 19.39 5.54 10.01
C ASN A 124 18.74 4.72 11.11
N GLY A 125 19.57 4.06 11.90
CA GLY A 125 19.18 3.57 13.21
C GLY A 125 18.74 4.76 14.04
N GLY A 126 17.45 5.07 14.02
CA GLY A 126 16.81 5.66 15.17
C GLY A 126 17.03 4.66 16.29
N GLU A 127 17.96 5.01 17.18
CA GLU A 127 18.30 4.24 18.37
C GLU A 127 17.01 3.68 18.97
N PRO A 128 16.88 2.37 19.20
CA PRO A 128 15.95 1.93 20.21
C PRO A 128 16.43 2.63 21.48
N THR A 129 15.67 3.59 22.00
CA THR A 129 15.87 4.05 23.37
C THR A 129 15.68 2.82 24.23
N GLU A 130 16.81 2.21 24.58
CA GLU A 130 16.97 1.16 25.57
C GLU A 130 16.64 1.75 26.95
N ASP A 131 15.38 2.09 27.17
CA ASP A 131 14.78 2.30 28.49
C ASP A 131 14.08 1.02 28.95
N PHE A 132 14.73 -0.12 28.72
CA PHE A 132 14.44 -1.40 29.39
C PHE A 132 15.57 -1.75 30.36
N ALA A 133 16.08 -0.74 31.05
CA ALA A 133 16.94 -0.89 32.22
C ALA A 133 16.08 -0.74 33.49
N ASP A 134 15.17 -1.68 33.76
CA ASP A 134 14.73 -2.03 35.14
C ASP A 134 13.79 -3.25 35.12
N PHE A 135 14.32 -4.43 34.79
CA PHE A 135 13.72 -5.67 35.30
C PHE A 135 14.71 -6.23 36.33
N PRO A 136 14.42 -6.14 37.64
CA PRO A 136 15.24 -6.79 38.63
C PRO A 136 15.19 -8.30 38.42
N GLU A 137 16.31 -8.84 37.97
CA GLU A 137 16.66 -10.24 38.05
C GLU A 137 16.92 -10.60 39.53
N ALA A 138 15.95 -11.27 40.14
CA ALA A 138 16.11 -12.09 41.34
C ALA A 138 15.16 -13.28 41.11
N LEU A 139 15.59 -14.46 40.64
CA LEU A 139 16.63 -15.36 41.13
C LEU A 139 16.36 -15.81 42.58
N ASP A 140 15.98 -17.09 42.65
CA ASP A 140 16.12 -18.06 43.74
C ASP A 140 15.25 -17.93 45.01
N GLU A 141 14.49 -19.01 45.25
CA GLU A 141 14.44 -19.86 46.47
C GLU A 141 13.10 -20.62 46.41
N ALA A 142 13.09 -21.89 45.97
CA ALA A 142 13.24 -23.11 46.78
C ALA A 142 11.97 -23.48 47.58
N GLU A 143 11.93 -24.75 48.03
CA GLU A 143 10.87 -25.44 48.81
C GLU A 143 9.86 -26.17 47.90
N ASP A 144 10.10 -27.42 47.46
CA ASP A 144 10.22 -28.64 48.27
C ASP A 144 9.17 -28.69 49.39
N ASP A 145 8.00 -29.28 49.11
CA ASP A 145 7.31 -30.07 50.13
C ASP A 145 6.34 -31.11 49.52
N SER A 146 6.70 -32.38 49.73
CA SER A 146 5.82 -33.48 50.11
C SER A 146 4.55 -33.76 49.28
N LEU A 147 4.65 -34.73 48.37
CA LEU A 147 3.55 -35.68 48.12
C LEU A 147 3.94 -37.07 48.61
N PRO A 148 3.42 -37.51 49.77
CA PRO A 148 3.45 -38.90 50.14
C PRO A 148 2.16 -39.60 49.64
N PHE A 149 2.36 -40.51 48.69
CA PHE A 149 1.54 -41.67 48.28
C PHE A 149 0.13 -41.42 47.73
#